data_AF-E5Y2H6-F1
#
_entry.id   AF-E5Y2H6-F1
#
_cell.length_a   1.000
_cell.length_b   1.000
_cell.length_c   1.000
_cell.angle_alpha   90.00
_cell.angle_beta   90.00
_cell.angle_gamma   90.00
#
_symmetry.space_group_name_H-M   'P 1'
#
loop_
_entity.id
_entity.type
_entity.pdbx_description
1 polymer ?
#
loop_
_entity_poly.entity_id
_entity_poly.type
_entity_poly.pdbx_seq_one_letter_code
_entity_poly.pdbx_strand_id
1 'polypeptide(L)'
;MNVNIANVLLPYQRRWAADTSRVRVWEKSRRIGASYCEALLSALEAAKSREAGGQDTFYLSYNKEMTQTFIRDCAYWAKIFNMVAEDAEELVLRDEDRDVTVYRIRFASGFNVWGLPSEPRSLRSKQGRVIIDEAAFVDDLPELMKAAFALLMWGGSVSILSTHNGEDNPFNELVKDIRAGAKKYSLHRTTLDDAIADGLYKTICKRANPPRLWTPEDEEAWRAGIIADYGDGADEELFCIPNRSSGAYLTATIIEACMQSVPVLTWTPPAENFVDWPLPVAETYTKGWIEENLAFRLEELPEDRAHFCGVDFGRSGDLSVIWPATEERDLRLVPPFVLELRNCPHRTQQQILFAILDRLPRFSGVSLDARGNGSALAEAARQEYGPAQVREVMISEAWYRETMPILKAGIEDKTLILPKDAGILSDFRSLRVVKGVARVPEQRTKDKTGGRHGDSAVACAMMLDARKELGSAEPWEYVGIELPGFDLNGW
;
A
#
# COMPACT_ATOMS: atom_id res chain seq x y z
N MET A 1 -31.50 41.72 3.82
CA MET A 1 -30.86 41.60 2.49
C MET A 1 -31.18 40.22 1.96
N ASN A 2 -31.84 40.10 0.80
CA ASN A 2 -31.96 38.80 0.11
C ASN A 2 -30.58 38.41 -0.41
N VAL A 3 -29.86 37.59 0.35
CA VAL A 3 -28.57 37.03 -0.07
C VAL A 3 -28.88 36.04 -1.19
N ASN A 4 -28.56 36.39 -2.44
CA ASN A 4 -28.65 35.44 -3.55
C ASN A 4 -27.51 34.43 -3.41
N ILE A 5 -27.83 33.13 -3.36
CA ILE A 5 -26.85 32.03 -3.30
C ILE A 5 -25.79 32.15 -4.42
N ALA A 6 -26.21 32.61 -5.60
CA ALA A 6 -25.33 32.86 -6.74
C ALA A 6 -24.31 33.98 -6.49
N ASN A 7 -24.46 34.82 -5.47
CA ASN A 7 -23.47 35.86 -5.14
C ASN A 7 -22.47 35.41 -4.07
N VAL A 8 -22.65 34.22 -3.48
CA VAL A 8 -21.87 33.75 -2.34
C VAL A 8 -20.95 32.59 -2.71
N LEU A 9 -21.38 31.73 -3.64
CA LEU A 9 -20.61 30.61 -4.14
C LEU A 9 -19.73 31.01 -5.33
N LEU A 10 -18.54 30.42 -5.41
CA LEU A 10 -17.66 30.48 -6.58
C LEU A 10 -18.24 29.65 -7.74
N PRO A 11 -17.89 29.93 -9.01
CA PRO A 11 -18.43 29.21 -10.15
C PRO A 11 -18.33 27.67 -10.07
N TYR A 12 -17.20 27.08 -9.65
CA TYR A 12 -17.11 25.64 -9.41
C TYR A 12 -18.08 25.13 -8.34
N GLN A 13 -18.25 25.88 -7.26
CA GLN A 13 -19.22 25.55 -6.20
C GLN A 13 -20.66 25.63 -6.72
N ARG A 14 -20.96 26.56 -7.64
CA ARG A 14 -22.28 26.64 -8.28
C ARG A 14 -22.54 25.45 -9.20
N ARG A 15 -21.52 25.01 -9.96
CA ARG A 15 -21.61 23.79 -10.80
C ARG A 15 -21.92 22.57 -9.93
N TRP A 16 -21.25 22.45 -8.79
CA TRP A 16 -21.54 21.40 -7.81
C TRP A 16 -22.95 21.52 -7.20
N ALA A 17 -23.35 22.72 -6.77
CA ALA A 17 -24.67 22.99 -6.20
C ALA A 17 -25.83 22.70 -7.16
N ALA A 18 -25.63 22.92 -8.47
CA ALA A 18 -26.62 22.69 -9.50
C ALA A 18 -26.77 21.21 -9.89
N ASP A 19 -25.81 20.35 -9.52
CA ASP A 19 -25.86 18.93 -9.85
C ASP A 19 -26.80 18.15 -8.92
N THR A 20 -27.93 17.70 -9.47
CA THR A 20 -28.97 16.93 -8.76
C THR A 20 -28.83 15.42 -8.93
N SER A 21 -27.66 14.92 -9.37
CA SER A 21 -27.42 13.49 -9.55
C SER A 21 -27.53 12.72 -8.23
N ARG A 22 -28.09 11.49 -8.29
CA ARG A 22 -28.25 10.63 -7.10
C ARG A 22 -26.92 10.28 -6.44
N VAL A 23 -25.89 10.07 -7.25
CA VAL A 23 -24.51 9.87 -6.79
C VAL A 23 -23.63 10.85 -7.55
N ARG A 24 -22.96 11.72 -6.80
CA ARG A 24 -22.02 12.71 -7.33
C ARG A 24 -20.70 12.62 -6.57
N VAL A 25 -19.61 12.69 -7.33
CA VAL A 25 -18.24 12.57 -6.83
C VAL A 25 -17.48 13.84 -7.18
N TRP A 26 -16.73 14.38 -6.21
CA TRP A 26 -15.89 15.55 -6.39
C TRP A 26 -14.44 15.26 -6.01
N GLU A 27 -13.62 15.10 -7.04
CA GLU A 27 -12.17 15.11 -6.94
C GLU A 27 -11.71 16.58 -6.90
N LYS A 28 -11.22 17.02 -5.75
CA LYS A 28 -10.98 18.45 -5.47
C LYS A 28 -9.56 18.71 -5.00
N SER A 29 -9.10 19.94 -5.24
CA SER A 29 -7.94 20.53 -4.59
C SER A 29 -8.24 20.81 -3.11
N ARG A 30 -7.20 20.80 -2.28
CA ARG A 30 -7.30 21.19 -0.88
C ARG A 30 -7.70 22.66 -0.75
N ARG A 31 -8.42 22.98 0.34
CA ARG A 31 -8.75 24.34 0.78
C ARG A 31 -9.53 25.22 -0.22
N ILE A 32 -10.24 24.63 -1.18
CA ILE A 32 -11.12 25.37 -2.11
C ILE A 32 -12.54 25.58 -1.58
N GLY A 33 -12.83 25.25 -0.32
CA GLY A 33 -14.16 25.46 0.28
C GLY A 33 -15.26 24.52 -0.23
N ALA A 34 -14.92 23.28 -0.61
CA ALA A 34 -15.90 22.26 -1.00
C ALA A 34 -16.87 21.92 0.16
N SER A 35 -16.35 21.61 1.35
CA SER A 35 -17.15 21.31 2.55
C SER A 35 -18.02 22.51 2.99
N TYR A 36 -17.50 23.73 2.86
CA TYR A 36 -18.26 24.97 3.13
C TYR A 36 -19.45 25.15 2.18
N CYS A 37 -19.28 24.76 0.90
CA CYS A 37 -20.37 24.70 -0.06
C CYS A 37 -21.38 23.61 0.31
N GLU A 38 -20.94 22.40 0.69
CA GLU A 38 -21.84 21.33 1.14
C GLU A 38 -22.61 21.70 2.41
N ALA A 39 -22.01 22.46 3.33
CA ALA A 39 -22.71 22.96 4.51
C ALA A 39 -23.90 23.87 4.13
N LEU A 40 -23.74 24.73 3.11
CA LEU A 40 -24.84 25.54 2.60
C LEU A 40 -25.95 24.68 2.01
N LEU A 41 -25.59 23.71 1.16
CA LEU A 41 -26.56 22.79 0.55
C LEU A 41 -27.30 21.97 1.59
N SER A 42 -26.61 21.55 2.66
CA SER A 42 -27.20 20.81 3.77
C SER A 42 -28.19 21.65 4.56
N ALA A 43 -27.85 22.90 4.88
CA ALA A 43 -28.78 23.82 5.52
C ALA A 43 -30.00 24.12 4.64
N LEU A 44 -29.80 24.37 3.34
CA LEU A 44 -30.88 24.60 2.38
C LEU A 44 -31.81 23.38 2.26
N GLU A 45 -31.26 22.18 2.16
CA GLU A 45 -32.08 20.97 2.04
C GLU A 45 -32.86 20.69 3.31
N ALA A 46 -32.19 20.80 4.47
CA ALA A 46 -32.84 20.58 5.75
C ALA A 46 -33.92 21.64 5.99
N ALA A 47 -33.79 22.87 5.49
CA ALA A 47 -34.81 23.90 5.65
C ALA A 47 -36.06 23.73 4.76
N LYS A 48 -36.02 22.88 3.72
CA LYS A 48 -37.18 22.65 2.83
C LYS A 48 -38.31 21.92 3.54
N SER A 49 -39.55 22.20 3.12
CA SER A 49 -40.69 21.40 3.56
C SER A 49 -40.63 19.98 2.97
N ARG A 50 -41.40 19.06 3.55
CA ARG A 50 -41.47 17.67 3.06
C ARG A 50 -42.02 17.61 1.64
N GLU A 51 -42.98 18.46 1.29
CA GLU A 51 -43.57 18.57 -0.06
C GLU A 51 -42.58 19.12 -1.09
N ALA A 52 -41.65 19.98 -0.65
CA ALA A 52 -40.55 20.49 -1.47
C ALA A 52 -39.36 19.50 -1.57
N GLY A 53 -39.50 18.31 -0.99
CA GLY A 53 -38.51 17.24 -1.06
C GLY A 53 -37.39 17.34 -0.02
N GLY A 54 -37.57 18.11 1.06
CA GLY A 54 -36.58 18.21 2.15
C GLY A 54 -36.21 16.85 2.73
N GLN A 55 -34.97 16.74 3.20
CA GLN A 55 -34.40 15.50 3.72
C GLN A 55 -33.43 15.77 4.87
N ASP A 56 -33.27 14.79 5.76
CA ASP A 56 -32.14 14.74 6.68
C ASP A 56 -30.83 14.65 5.89
N THR A 57 -29.77 15.26 6.41
CA THR A 57 -28.41 15.15 5.87
C THR A 57 -27.47 14.53 6.89
N PHE A 58 -26.69 13.55 6.46
CA PHE A 58 -25.69 12.86 7.26
C PHE A 58 -24.30 13.16 6.67
N TYR A 59 -23.55 14.00 7.38
CA TYR A 59 -22.17 14.32 7.06
C TYR A 59 -21.22 13.40 7.82
N LEU A 60 -20.35 12.72 7.09
CA LEU A 60 -19.34 11.81 7.62
C LEU A 60 -17.95 12.33 7.27
N SER A 61 -17.08 12.31 8.28
CA SER A 61 -15.68 12.68 8.18
C SER A 61 -14.84 11.77 9.08
N TYR A 62 -13.57 11.58 8.75
CA TYR A 62 -12.62 10.80 9.56
C TYR A 62 -12.18 11.53 10.84
N ASN A 63 -12.33 12.86 10.89
CA ASN A 63 -11.92 13.68 12.04
C ASN A 63 -13.13 14.35 12.73
N LYS A 64 -13.21 14.21 14.07
CA LYS A 64 -14.23 14.84 14.94
C LYS A 64 -14.25 16.37 14.82
N GLU A 65 -13.10 17.03 14.74
CA GLU A 65 -13.00 18.49 14.62
C GLU A 65 -13.57 19.01 13.29
N MET A 66 -13.39 18.23 12.23
CA MET A 66 -13.97 18.54 10.91
C MET A 66 -15.50 18.44 10.96
N THR A 67 -16.03 17.41 11.61
CA THR A 67 -17.47 17.25 11.83
C THR A 67 -18.07 18.41 12.61
N GLN A 68 -17.41 18.86 13.69
CA GLN A 68 -17.84 20.06 14.44
C GLN A 68 -17.81 21.32 13.57
N THR A 69 -16.76 21.49 12.78
CA THR A 69 -16.61 22.65 11.89
C THR A 69 -17.72 22.68 10.84
N PHE A 70 -18.04 21.55 10.23
CA PHE A 70 -19.12 21.44 9.25
C PHE A 70 -20.48 21.83 9.84
N ILE A 71 -20.78 21.36 11.06
CA ILE A 71 -22.03 21.69 11.76
C ILE A 71 -22.07 23.19 12.09
N ARG A 72 -20.98 23.78 12.55
CA ARG A 72 -20.89 25.23 12.76
C ARG A 72 -21.11 26.02 11.47
N ASP A 73 -20.59 25.55 10.34
CA ASP A 73 -20.79 26.18 9.04
C ASP A 73 -22.27 26.07 8.60
N CYS A 74 -22.94 24.95 8.86
CA CYS A 74 -24.38 24.80 8.63
C CYS A 74 -25.21 25.78 9.48
N ALA A 75 -24.87 25.94 10.77
CA ALA A 75 -25.53 26.91 11.66
C ALA A 75 -25.29 28.35 11.20
N TYR A 76 -24.07 28.67 10.76
CA TYR A 76 -23.75 29.96 10.15
C TYR A 76 -24.63 30.23 8.93
N TRP A 77 -24.79 29.26 8.02
CA TRP A 77 -25.66 29.41 6.86
C TRP A 77 -27.12 29.57 7.21
N ALA A 78 -27.63 28.77 8.14
CA ALA A 78 -29.00 28.91 8.63
C ALA A 78 -29.27 30.34 9.12
N LYS A 79 -28.34 30.92 9.88
CA LYS A 79 -28.42 32.31 10.33
C LYS A 79 -28.37 33.33 9.18
N ILE A 80 -27.44 33.18 8.24
CA ILE A 80 -27.28 34.12 7.11
C ILE A 80 -28.53 34.17 6.22
N PHE A 81 -29.19 33.02 6.02
CA PHE A 81 -30.39 32.89 5.20
C PHE A 81 -31.69 33.02 6.00
N ASN A 82 -31.64 33.39 7.29
CA ASN A 82 -32.79 33.47 8.21
C ASN A 82 -33.66 32.19 8.21
N MET A 83 -33.01 31.03 8.12
CA MET A 83 -33.67 29.75 8.28
C MET A 83 -33.98 29.53 9.77
N VAL A 84 -35.17 29.03 10.08
CA VAL A 84 -35.54 28.71 11.47
C VAL A 84 -34.94 27.34 11.82
N ALA A 85 -33.94 27.35 12.70
CA ALA A 85 -33.28 26.16 13.23
C ALA A 85 -33.04 26.33 14.74
N GLU A 86 -33.04 25.21 15.46
CA GLU A 86 -32.59 25.14 16.86
C GLU A 86 -31.05 25.29 16.92
N ASP A 87 -30.53 25.57 18.11
CA ASP A 87 -29.08 25.62 18.34
C ASP A 87 -28.43 24.26 18.01
N ALA A 88 -27.14 24.28 17.65
CA ALA A 88 -26.40 23.04 17.41
C ALA A 88 -26.23 22.26 18.72
N GLU A 89 -26.64 20.99 18.71
CA GLU A 89 -26.60 20.11 19.87
C GLU A 89 -25.48 19.07 19.72
N GLU A 90 -24.76 18.82 20.82
CA GLU A 90 -23.89 17.65 20.97
C GLU A 90 -24.67 16.54 21.69
N LEU A 91 -24.77 15.39 21.03
CA LEU A 91 -25.51 14.23 21.52
C LEU A 91 -24.55 13.06 21.69
N VAL A 92 -24.71 12.29 22.76
CA VAL A 92 -24.01 11.03 22.95
C VAL A 92 -24.99 9.90 22.69
N LEU A 93 -24.78 9.18 21.59
CA LEU A 93 -25.52 7.95 21.30
C LEU A 93 -24.84 6.82 22.08
N ARG A 94 -25.57 6.25 23.05
CA ARG A 94 -25.11 5.07 23.78
C ARG A 94 -25.25 3.85 22.88
N ASP A 95 -24.15 3.14 22.67
CA ASP A 95 -24.07 1.89 21.91
C ASP A 95 -23.55 0.79 22.86
N GLU A 96 -23.88 -0.48 22.59
CA GLU A 96 -23.51 -1.62 23.44
C GLU A 96 -21.98 -1.82 23.51
N ASP A 97 -21.26 -1.38 22.46
CA ASP A 97 -19.80 -1.50 22.38
C ASP A 97 -19.05 -0.21 22.80
N ARG A 98 -19.52 0.96 22.37
CA ARG A 98 -18.85 2.26 22.61
C ARG A 98 -19.78 3.45 22.38
N ASP A 99 -19.84 4.38 23.33
CA ASP A 99 -20.54 5.65 23.16
C ASP A 99 -20.01 6.45 21.96
N VAL A 100 -20.93 6.91 21.11
CA VAL A 100 -20.63 7.70 19.91
C VAL A 100 -21.10 9.14 20.09
N THR A 101 -20.16 10.09 20.03
CA THR A 101 -20.51 11.51 19.97
C THR A 101 -21.00 11.87 18.57
N VAL A 102 -22.19 12.45 18.47
CA VAL A 102 -22.76 12.99 17.23
C VAL A 102 -23.16 14.45 17.43
N TYR A 103 -23.19 15.20 16.34
CA TYR A 103 -23.62 16.60 16.33
C TYR A 103 -24.87 16.75 15.50
N ARG A 104 -25.81 17.59 15.93
CA ARG A 104 -27.09 17.79 15.23
C ARG A 104 -27.51 19.25 15.19
N ILE A 105 -28.07 19.68 14.07
CA ILE A 105 -28.90 20.88 13.97
C ILE A 105 -30.29 20.46 13.49
N ARG A 106 -31.33 20.89 14.21
CA ARG A 106 -32.72 20.63 13.86
C ARG A 106 -33.35 21.86 13.22
N PHE A 107 -33.99 21.69 12.07
CA PHE A 107 -34.68 22.75 11.35
C PHE A 107 -36.19 22.71 11.62
N ALA A 108 -36.87 23.85 11.53
CA ALA A 108 -38.31 23.96 11.76
C ALA A 108 -39.16 23.13 10.78
N SER A 109 -38.59 22.76 9.63
CA SER A 109 -39.15 21.79 8.67
C SER A 109 -39.33 20.38 9.23
N GLY A 110 -38.65 20.06 10.34
CA GLY A 110 -38.58 18.72 10.93
C GLY A 110 -37.36 17.90 10.49
N PHE A 111 -36.56 18.40 9.54
CA PHE A 111 -35.33 17.74 9.09
C PHE A 111 -34.10 18.22 9.86
N ASN A 112 -33.02 17.46 9.74
CA ASN A 112 -31.83 17.59 10.56
C ASN A 112 -30.57 17.51 9.72
N VAL A 113 -29.52 18.22 10.15
CA VAL A 113 -28.16 18.00 9.69
C VAL A 113 -27.40 17.30 10.81
N TRP A 114 -26.89 16.11 10.52
CA TRP A 114 -26.15 15.25 11.44
C TRP A 114 -24.68 15.20 11.06
N GLY A 115 -23.81 15.39 12.04
CA GLY A 115 -22.39 15.10 11.98
C GLY A 115 -22.12 13.76 12.64
N LEU A 116 -21.72 12.76 11.85
CA LEU A 116 -21.50 11.38 12.28
C LEU A 116 -20.02 10.97 12.12
N PRO A 117 -19.54 9.98 12.90
CA PRO A 117 -18.27 9.33 12.59
C PRO A 117 -18.36 8.60 11.24
N SER A 118 -17.24 8.50 10.53
CA SER A 118 -17.10 7.83 9.23
C SER A 118 -17.12 6.29 9.31
N GLU A 119 -18.12 5.74 9.99
CA GLU A 119 -18.29 4.29 10.16
C GLU A 119 -19.59 3.80 9.50
N PRO A 120 -19.59 2.64 8.81
CA PRO A 120 -20.78 2.13 8.11
C PRO A 120 -22.03 1.96 9.00
N ARG A 121 -21.83 1.58 10.27
CA ARG A 121 -22.93 1.39 11.23
C ARG A 121 -23.71 2.67 11.54
N SER A 122 -23.08 3.84 11.44
CA SER A 122 -23.70 5.13 11.74
C SER A 122 -24.87 5.48 10.81
N LEU A 123 -24.90 4.85 9.62
CA LEU A 123 -25.92 5.04 8.60
C LEU A 123 -27.05 4.00 8.65
N ARG A 124 -26.94 2.95 9.48
CA ARG A 124 -28.00 1.94 9.58
C ARG A 124 -29.31 2.59 10.01
N SER A 125 -30.41 2.17 9.37
CA SER A 125 -31.77 2.66 9.64
C SER A 125 -32.03 4.17 9.41
N LYS A 126 -31.09 4.88 8.77
CA LYS A 126 -31.28 6.29 8.39
C LYS A 126 -31.87 6.42 6.98
N GLN A 127 -32.46 7.57 6.69
CA GLN A 127 -32.99 7.94 5.37
C GLN A 127 -32.67 9.40 5.08
N GLY A 128 -32.13 9.70 3.89
CA GLY A 128 -31.82 11.06 3.47
C GLY A 128 -30.53 11.16 2.66
N ARG A 129 -29.90 12.34 2.71
CA ARG A 129 -28.67 12.66 2.00
C ARG A 129 -27.45 12.23 2.79
N VAL A 130 -26.46 11.65 2.12
CA VAL A 130 -25.17 11.27 2.72
C VAL A 130 -24.06 12.07 2.07
N ILE A 131 -23.16 12.62 2.88
CA ILE A 131 -21.96 13.32 2.44
C ILE A 131 -20.77 12.60 3.06
N ILE A 132 -19.92 12.01 2.22
CA ILE A 132 -18.65 11.41 2.62
C ILE A 132 -17.55 12.41 2.24
N ASP A 133 -17.07 13.15 3.23
CA ASP A 133 -15.98 14.13 3.05
C ASP A 133 -14.63 13.50 3.36
N GLU A 134 -13.60 13.96 2.66
CA GLU A 134 -12.25 13.40 2.66
C GLU A 134 -12.25 11.87 2.46
N ALA A 135 -13.01 11.41 1.47
CA ALA A 135 -13.26 10.00 1.19
C ALA A 135 -11.98 9.14 1.02
N ALA A 136 -10.88 9.71 0.51
CA ALA A 136 -9.61 9.01 0.33
C ALA A 136 -8.88 8.69 1.65
N PHE A 137 -9.35 9.25 2.77
CA PHE A 137 -8.82 9.07 4.13
C PHE A 137 -9.77 8.29 5.05
N VAL A 138 -10.84 7.72 4.50
CA VAL A 138 -11.74 6.80 5.23
C VAL A 138 -11.11 5.41 5.24
N ASP A 139 -11.01 4.79 6.42
CA ASP A 139 -10.36 3.49 6.62
C ASP A 139 -10.91 2.37 5.72
N ASP A 140 -12.24 2.29 5.59
CA ASP A 140 -12.93 1.35 4.70
C ASP A 140 -14.00 2.08 3.87
N LEU A 141 -13.54 2.83 2.87
CA LEU A 141 -14.41 3.54 1.94
C LEU A 141 -15.41 2.60 1.23
N PRO A 142 -15.02 1.41 0.71
CA PRO A 142 -15.97 0.50 0.05
C PRO A 142 -17.14 0.08 0.94
N GLU A 143 -16.91 -0.33 2.19
CA GLU A 143 -17.99 -0.74 3.09
C GLU A 143 -18.84 0.47 3.51
N LEU A 144 -18.23 1.66 3.70
CA LEU A 144 -18.98 2.87 3.99
C LEU A 144 -19.89 3.27 2.81
N MET A 145 -19.38 3.22 1.58
CA MET A 145 -20.17 3.50 0.37
C MET A 145 -21.34 2.53 0.22
N LYS A 146 -21.12 1.24 0.49
CA LYS A 146 -22.18 0.23 0.48
C LYS A 146 -23.29 0.55 1.48
N ALA A 147 -22.94 0.99 2.69
CA ALA A 147 -23.92 1.47 3.67
C ALA A 147 -24.66 2.74 3.20
N ALA A 148 -23.93 3.71 2.64
CA ALA A 148 -24.52 4.93 2.09
C ALA A 148 -25.48 4.66 0.91
N PHE A 149 -25.15 3.70 0.04
CA PHE A 149 -25.98 3.33 -1.11
C PHE A 149 -27.31 2.70 -0.73
N ALA A 150 -27.45 2.12 0.45
CA ALA A 150 -28.74 1.65 0.94
C ALA A 150 -29.77 2.80 1.07
N LEU A 151 -29.32 4.01 1.41
CA LEU A 151 -30.19 5.18 1.55
C LEU A 151 -30.71 5.69 0.20
N LEU A 152 -30.03 5.38 -0.91
CA LEU A 152 -30.48 5.71 -2.25
C LEU A 152 -31.81 5.04 -2.60
N MET A 153 -32.13 3.88 -2.01
CA MET A 153 -33.36 3.13 -2.28
C MET A 153 -34.62 3.95 -1.93
N TRP A 154 -34.52 4.83 -0.93
CA TRP A 154 -35.64 5.60 -0.40
C TRP A 154 -35.57 7.09 -0.79
N GLY A 155 -35.01 7.37 -1.98
CA GLY A 155 -34.95 8.70 -2.57
C GLY A 155 -33.83 9.59 -2.04
N GLY A 156 -32.88 9.05 -1.26
CA GLY A 156 -31.69 9.78 -0.82
C GLY A 156 -30.68 10.03 -1.95
N SER A 157 -29.64 10.81 -1.63
CA SER A 157 -28.50 11.07 -2.52
C SER A 157 -27.17 10.88 -1.79
N VAL A 158 -26.11 10.51 -2.51
CA VAL A 158 -24.76 10.35 -1.95
C VAL A 158 -23.79 11.31 -2.65
N SER A 159 -23.11 12.14 -1.86
CA SER A 159 -22.05 13.04 -2.29
C SER A 159 -20.72 12.54 -1.71
N ILE A 160 -19.73 12.32 -2.57
CA ILE A 160 -18.40 11.82 -2.17
C ILE A 160 -17.38 12.85 -2.63
N LEU A 161 -16.57 13.39 -1.73
CA LEU A 161 -15.59 14.41 -2.08
C LEU A 161 -14.26 14.18 -1.37
N SER A 162 -13.15 14.39 -2.07
CA SER A 162 -11.80 14.18 -1.51
C SER A 162 -10.70 14.80 -2.38
N THR A 163 -9.54 15.07 -1.78
CA THR A 163 -8.25 15.05 -2.48
C THR A 163 -7.83 13.59 -2.73
N HIS A 164 -6.83 13.37 -3.59
CA HIS A 164 -6.27 12.02 -3.76
C HIS A 164 -5.37 11.64 -2.58
N ASN A 165 -5.14 10.33 -2.44
CA ASN A 165 -4.25 9.74 -1.45
C ASN A 165 -3.65 8.43 -2.01
N GLY A 166 -2.91 8.56 -3.11
CA GLY A 166 -2.28 7.47 -3.84
C GLY A 166 -3.10 6.92 -5.01
N GLU A 167 -2.38 6.37 -5.99
CA GLU A 167 -2.97 5.79 -7.20
C GLU A 167 -3.82 4.53 -6.95
N ASP A 168 -3.48 3.72 -5.95
CA ASP A 168 -4.18 2.47 -5.60
C ASP A 168 -5.32 2.70 -4.57
N ASN A 169 -5.60 3.95 -4.19
CA ASN A 169 -6.61 4.26 -3.18
C ASN A 169 -8.04 3.98 -3.71
N PRO A 170 -8.96 3.42 -2.90
CA PRO A 170 -10.34 3.17 -3.31
C PRO A 170 -11.08 4.40 -3.88
N PHE A 171 -10.76 5.62 -3.40
CA PHE A 171 -11.33 6.84 -3.97
C PHE A 171 -10.83 7.09 -5.41
N ASN A 172 -9.54 6.87 -5.68
CA ASN A 172 -9.00 7.03 -7.01
C ASN A 172 -9.50 5.95 -7.97
N GLU A 173 -9.65 4.71 -7.50
CA GLU A 173 -10.28 3.63 -8.27
C GLU A 173 -11.74 3.97 -8.62
N LEU A 174 -12.52 4.53 -7.69
CA LEU A 174 -13.85 5.04 -7.97
C LEU A 174 -13.84 6.12 -9.07
N VAL A 175 -12.89 7.06 -9.02
CA VAL A 175 -12.75 8.10 -10.05
C VAL A 175 -12.40 7.48 -11.41
N LYS A 176 -11.48 6.51 -11.47
CA LYS A 176 -11.12 5.76 -12.69
C LYS A 176 -12.35 5.03 -13.26
N ASP A 177 -13.10 4.33 -12.41
CA ASP A 177 -14.31 3.60 -12.76
C ASP A 177 -15.39 4.52 -13.39
N ILE A 178 -15.54 5.74 -12.87
CA ILE A 178 -16.48 6.73 -13.42
C ILE A 178 -16.00 7.23 -14.78
N ARG A 179 -14.70 7.59 -14.90
CA ARG A 179 -14.10 8.05 -16.17
C ARG A 179 -14.15 6.97 -17.25
N ALA A 180 -13.97 5.70 -16.88
CA ALA A 180 -14.09 4.55 -17.77
C ALA A 180 -15.55 4.21 -18.14
N GLY A 181 -16.53 4.86 -17.51
CA GLY A 181 -17.95 4.62 -17.74
C GLY A 181 -18.50 3.34 -17.06
N ALA A 182 -17.68 2.66 -16.25
CA ALA A 182 -18.10 1.48 -15.48
C ALA A 182 -19.12 1.86 -14.39
N LYS A 183 -18.99 3.07 -13.83
CA LYS A 183 -19.96 3.67 -12.89
C LYS A 183 -20.57 4.92 -13.49
N LYS A 184 -21.90 4.95 -13.59
CA LYS A 184 -22.66 6.10 -14.11
C LYS A 184 -22.95 7.13 -13.02
N TYR A 185 -21.90 7.64 -12.38
CA TYR A 185 -22.00 8.71 -11.38
C TYR A 185 -21.57 10.04 -11.99
N SER A 186 -22.09 11.14 -11.46
CA SER A 186 -21.62 12.46 -11.88
C SER A 186 -20.24 12.72 -11.27
N LEU A 187 -19.28 13.17 -12.07
CA LEU A 187 -17.92 13.47 -11.62
C LEU A 187 -17.61 14.96 -11.85
N HIS A 188 -17.23 15.62 -10.77
CA HIS A 188 -16.67 16.97 -10.77
C HIS A 188 -15.18 16.88 -10.47
N ARG A 189 -14.39 17.69 -11.19
CA ARG A 189 -12.97 17.88 -10.94
C ARG A 189 -12.68 19.36 -10.76
N THR A 190 -11.92 19.71 -9.73
CA THR A 190 -11.49 21.11 -9.52
C THR A 190 -10.10 21.15 -8.91
N THR A 191 -9.12 21.49 -9.73
CA THR A 191 -7.74 21.76 -9.30
C THR A 191 -7.62 23.14 -8.67
N LEU A 192 -6.46 23.44 -8.09
CA LEU A 192 -6.12 24.77 -7.61
C LEU A 192 -6.24 25.80 -8.75
N ASP A 193 -5.77 25.47 -9.94
CA ASP A 193 -5.82 26.35 -11.11
C ASP A 193 -7.26 26.62 -11.57
N ASP A 194 -8.08 25.57 -11.61
CA ASP A 194 -9.52 25.72 -11.90
C ASP A 194 -10.19 26.65 -10.87
N ALA A 195 -9.86 26.49 -9.59
CA ALA A 195 -10.43 27.29 -8.52
C ALA A 195 -9.94 28.75 -8.56
N ILE A 196 -8.66 28.98 -8.88
CA ILE A 196 -8.08 30.32 -9.07
C ILE A 196 -8.76 31.02 -10.25
N ALA A 197 -8.89 30.34 -11.39
CA ALA A 197 -9.57 30.86 -12.58
C ALA A 197 -11.03 31.26 -12.27
N ASP A 198 -11.70 30.48 -11.42
CA ASP A 198 -13.05 30.77 -10.93
C ASP A 198 -13.11 31.85 -9.84
N GLY A 199 -11.97 32.40 -9.40
CA GLY A 199 -11.88 33.56 -8.50
C GLY A 199 -11.65 33.22 -7.03
N LEU A 200 -11.05 32.05 -6.72
CA LEU A 200 -10.70 31.66 -5.35
C LEU A 200 -9.81 32.70 -4.68
N TYR A 201 -8.69 33.09 -5.30
CA TYR A 201 -7.75 34.02 -4.68
C TYR A 201 -8.35 35.42 -4.51
N LYS A 202 -9.12 35.92 -5.50
CA LYS A 202 -9.92 37.16 -5.36
C LYS A 202 -10.84 37.12 -4.14
N THR A 203 -11.42 35.96 -3.85
CA THR A 203 -12.29 35.77 -2.67
C THR A 203 -11.49 35.70 -1.37
N ILE A 204 -10.33 35.07 -1.39
CA ILE A 204 -9.39 35.07 -0.25
C ILE A 204 -8.97 36.50 0.09
N CYS A 205 -8.57 37.31 -0.89
CA CYS A 205 -8.21 38.71 -0.70
C CYS A 205 -9.37 39.52 -0.08
N LYS A 206 -10.60 39.34 -0.57
CA LYS A 206 -11.80 40.01 -0.03
C LYS A 206 -12.14 39.59 1.41
N ARG A 207 -11.92 38.31 1.76
CA ARG A 207 -12.24 37.75 3.09
C ARG A 207 -11.08 37.87 4.09
N ALA A 208 -9.89 38.24 3.65
CA ALA A 208 -8.76 38.52 4.53
C ALA A 208 -9.14 39.63 5.52
N ASN A 209 -8.51 39.61 6.70
CA ASN A 209 -8.71 40.63 7.71
C ASN A 209 -7.36 41.28 8.08
N PRO A 210 -7.09 42.54 7.68
CA PRO A 210 -7.93 43.38 6.81
C PRO A 210 -8.00 42.85 5.37
N PRO A 211 -9.02 43.26 4.58
CA PRO A 211 -9.12 42.89 3.17
C PRO A 211 -7.90 43.34 2.37
N ARG A 212 -7.44 42.49 1.46
CA ARG A 212 -6.31 42.78 0.56
C ARG A 212 -6.82 43.20 -0.81
N LEU A 213 -6.09 44.10 -1.47
CA LEU A 213 -6.28 44.35 -2.89
C LEU A 213 -5.76 43.14 -3.67
N TRP A 214 -6.49 42.76 -4.72
CA TRP A 214 -6.06 41.71 -5.62
C TRP A 214 -5.24 42.31 -6.76
N THR A 215 -4.11 41.68 -7.08
CA THR A 215 -3.33 41.92 -8.29
C THR A 215 -2.99 40.58 -8.96
N PRO A 216 -2.81 40.54 -10.29
CA PRO A 216 -2.34 39.34 -10.98
C PRO A 216 -0.99 38.84 -10.45
N GLU A 217 -0.09 39.76 -10.11
CA GLU A 217 1.25 39.44 -9.60
C GLU A 217 1.18 38.76 -8.22
N ASP A 218 0.32 39.25 -7.33
CA ASP A 218 0.10 38.63 -6.02
C ASP A 218 -0.58 37.26 -6.14
N GLU A 219 -1.45 37.06 -7.13
CA GLU A 219 -2.11 35.77 -7.38
C GLU A 219 -1.10 34.71 -7.82
N GLU A 220 -0.22 35.06 -8.76
CA GLU A 220 0.83 34.16 -9.24
C GLU A 220 1.84 33.87 -8.12
N ALA A 221 2.26 34.90 -7.37
CA ALA A 221 3.17 34.72 -6.23
C ALA A 221 2.55 33.83 -5.15
N TRP A 222 1.26 33.99 -4.85
CA TRP A 222 0.53 33.16 -3.90
C TRP A 222 0.42 31.71 -4.38
N ARG A 223 0.08 31.50 -5.66
CA ARG A 223 0.01 30.19 -6.29
C ARG A 223 1.36 29.47 -6.23
N ALA A 224 2.42 30.14 -6.69
CA ALA A 224 3.77 29.59 -6.68
C ALA A 224 4.25 29.28 -5.26
N GLY A 225 3.96 30.14 -4.29
CA GLY A 225 4.28 29.93 -2.88
C GLY A 225 3.60 28.69 -2.32
N ILE A 226 2.30 28.49 -2.57
CA ILE A 226 1.59 27.30 -2.11
C ILE A 226 2.13 26.03 -2.76
N ILE A 227 2.41 26.05 -4.07
CA ILE A 227 3.00 24.88 -4.75
C ILE A 227 4.34 24.53 -4.10
N ALA A 228 5.18 25.55 -3.81
CA ALA A 228 6.46 25.35 -3.14
C ALA A 228 6.31 24.79 -1.72
N ASP A 229 5.31 25.26 -0.96
CA ASP A 229 5.03 24.77 0.40
C ASP A 229 4.62 23.28 0.42
N TYR A 230 3.88 22.82 -0.60
CA TYR A 230 3.48 21.42 -0.73
C TYR A 230 4.55 20.52 -1.36
N GLY A 231 5.51 21.08 -2.10
CA GLY A 231 6.61 20.33 -2.72
C GLY A 231 6.12 19.16 -3.57
N ASP A 232 6.70 17.98 -3.34
CA ASP A 232 6.36 16.74 -4.06
C ASP A 232 4.88 16.31 -3.87
N GLY A 233 4.19 16.82 -2.84
CA GLY A 233 2.77 16.55 -2.59
C GLY A 233 1.81 17.45 -3.38
N ALA A 234 2.31 18.46 -4.11
CA ALA A 234 1.48 19.46 -4.78
C ALA A 234 0.54 18.83 -5.83
N ASP A 235 1.03 17.87 -6.61
CA ASP A 235 0.25 17.17 -7.63
C ASP A 235 -1.00 16.50 -7.06
N GLU A 236 -0.84 15.80 -5.93
CA GLU A 236 -1.90 15.07 -5.24
C GLU A 236 -2.88 15.99 -4.50
N GLU A 237 -2.35 16.96 -3.77
CA GLU A 237 -3.14 17.82 -2.89
C GLU A 237 -3.80 19.00 -3.61
N LEU A 238 -3.17 19.52 -4.68
CA LEU A 238 -3.58 20.76 -5.36
C LEU A 238 -4.07 20.52 -6.78
N PHE A 239 -3.52 19.52 -7.49
CA PHE A 239 -3.78 19.35 -8.93
C PHE A 239 -4.62 18.12 -9.27
N CYS A 240 -5.15 17.42 -8.27
CA CYS A 240 -5.97 16.24 -8.48
C CYS A 240 -5.23 15.18 -9.34
N ILE A 241 -3.93 15.01 -9.09
CA ILE A 241 -3.08 14.02 -9.73
C ILE A 241 -2.68 13.04 -8.63
N PRO A 242 -3.29 11.84 -8.55
CA PRO A 242 -2.94 10.89 -7.50
C PRO A 242 -1.45 10.58 -7.60
N ASN A 243 -0.74 10.63 -6.47
CA ASN A 243 0.66 10.25 -6.47
C ASN A 243 0.76 8.79 -6.92
N ARG A 244 1.65 8.52 -7.89
CA ARG A 244 2.04 7.16 -8.23
C ARG A 244 2.64 6.53 -6.99
N SER A 245 1.81 5.81 -6.25
CA SER A 245 2.13 5.09 -5.03
C SER A 245 3.33 5.69 -4.27
N SER A 246 3.15 6.75 -3.48
CA SER A 246 4.23 7.31 -2.64
C SER A 246 4.81 6.31 -1.62
N GLY A 247 4.29 5.07 -1.59
CA GLY A 247 4.88 3.94 -0.91
C GLY A 247 5.44 2.83 -1.81
N ALA A 248 4.92 2.51 -3.01
CA ALA A 248 5.34 1.28 -3.69
C ALA A 248 6.74 1.40 -4.31
N TYR A 249 7.62 0.46 -3.96
CA TYR A 249 9.00 0.49 -4.44
C TYR A 249 9.13 0.06 -5.91
N LEU A 250 8.26 -0.86 -6.33
CA LEU A 250 8.21 -1.44 -7.66
C LEU A 250 6.77 -1.50 -8.15
N THR A 251 6.54 -1.19 -9.43
CA THR A 251 5.21 -1.32 -10.05
C THR A 251 4.99 -2.74 -10.58
N ALA A 252 3.74 -3.18 -10.71
CA ALA A 252 3.43 -4.49 -11.26
C ALA A 252 4.03 -4.66 -12.67
N THR A 253 3.93 -3.63 -13.50
CA THR A 253 4.41 -3.66 -14.89
C THR A 253 5.91 -3.90 -15.02
N ILE A 254 6.75 -3.31 -14.15
CA ILE A 254 8.20 -3.55 -14.21
C ILE A 254 8.58 -4.94 -13.68
N ILE A 255 7.85 -5.46 -12.68
CA ILE A 255 8.06 -6.81 -12.16
C ILE A 255 7.68 -7.83 -13.24
N GLU A 256 6.48 -7.70 -13.81
CA GLU A 256 5.95 -8.57 -14.85
C GLU A 256 6.83 -8.62 -16.10
N ALA A 257 7.51 -7.52 -16.44
CA ALA A 257 8.45 -7.47 -17.55
C ALA A 257 9.69 -8.37 -17.36
N CYS A 258 10.00 -8.78 -16.12
CA CYS A 258 11.10 -9.66 -15.76
C CYS A 258 10.65 -11.09 -15.43
N MET A 259 9.33 -11.36 -15.43
CA MET A 259 8.78 -12.65 -15.07
C MET A 259 8.83 -13.64 -16.25
N GLN A 260 9.45 -14.79 -16.02
CA GLN A 260 9.59 -15.87 -17.00
C GLN A 260 9.06 -17.20 -16.45
N SER A 261 8.96 -18.21 -17.31
CA SER A 261 8.50 -19.55 -16.94
C SER A 261 9.54 -20.30 -16.12
N VAL A 262 9.74 -19.87 -14.87
CA VAL A 262 10.56 -20.54 -13.85
C VAL A 262 9.63 -21.22 -12.84
N PRO A 263 9.89 -22.47 -12.43
CA PRO A 263 9.06 -23.16 -11.45
C PRO A 263 9.20 -22.56 -10.04
N VAL A 264 8.06 -22.32 -9.38
CA VAL A 264 7.99 -22.11 -7.94
C VAL A 264 7.55 -23.43 -7.31
N LEU A 265 8.39 -24.00 -6.46
CA LEU A 265 8.16 -25.26 -5.77
C LEU A 265 7.74 -24.98 -4.34
N THR A 266 6.82 -25.79 -3.81
CA THR A 266 6.39 -25.67 -2.42
C THR A 266 6.61 -27.00 -1.70
N TRP A 267 7.31 -26.94 -0.58
CA TRP A 267 7.39 -28.04 0.37
C TRP A 267 6.41 -27.80 1.52
N THR A 268 5.61 -28.81 1.84
CA THR A 268 4.73 -28.83 3.02
C THR A 268 4.95 -30.12 3.81
N PRO A 269 4.79 -30.10 5.14
CA PRO A 269 4.85 -31.32 5.95
C PRO A 269 3.90 -32.39 5.40
N PRO A 270 4.33 -33.65 5.25
CA PRO A 270 3.47 -34.73 4.78
C PRO A 270 2.37 -35.11 5.78
N ALA A 271 2.52 -34.71 7.04
CA ALA A 271 1.56 -34.92 8.12
C ALA A 271 1.65 -33.77 9.13
N GLU A 272 0.56 -33.50 9.85
CA GLU A 272 0.52 -32.44 10.88
C GLU A 272 1.56 -32.68 12.00
N ASN A 273 1.78 -33.95 12.36
CA ASN A 273 2.73 -34.36 13.39
C ASN A 273 4.13 -34.69 12.84
N PHE A 274 4.49 -34.22 11.64
CA PHE A 274 5.78 -34.55 11.01
C PHE A 274 6.98 -34.18 11.88
N VAL A 275 6.89 -33.12 12.67
CA VAL A 275 7.95 -32.71 13.61
C VAL A 275 8.20 -33.74 14.72
N ASP A 276 7.22 -34.59 15.02
CA ASP A 276 7.29 -35.64 16.04
C ASP A 276 7.78 -36.98 15.47
N TRP A 277 8.00 -37.07 14.15
CA TRP A 277 8.51 -38.29 13.54
C TRP A 277 9.94 -38.57 13.99
N PRO A 278 10.36 -39.85 14.12
CA PRO A 278 11.76 -40.17 14.36
C PRO A 278 12.64 -39.55 13.27
N LEU A 279 13.72 -38.88 13.67
CA LEU A 279 14.60 -38.14 12.75
C LEU A 279 15.02 -38.95 11.51
N PRO A 280 15.49 -40.21 11.62
CA PRO A 280 15.88 -40.98 10.43
C PRO A 280 14.73 -41.19 9.42
N VAL A 281 13.49 -41.27 9.89
CA VAL A 281 12.30 -41.44 9.04
C VAL A 281 11.99 -40.12 8.33
N ALA A 282 12.00 -39.01 9.07
CA ALA A 282 11.79 -37.67 8.51
C ALA A 282 12.88 -37.32 7.48
N GLU A 283 14.14 -37.66 7.77
CA GLU A 283 15.29 -37.44 6.87
C GLU A 283 15.17 -38.28 5.59
N THR A 284 14.77 -39.56 5.72
CA THR A 284 14.57 -40.44 4.57
C THR A 284 13.44 -39.95 3.67
N TYR A 285 12.31 -39.54 4.26
CA TYR A 285 11.20 -38.96 3.52
C TYR A 285 11.62 -37.69 2.76
N THR A 286 12.30 -36.77 3.47
CA THR A 286 12.78 -35.51 2.92
C THR A 286 13.76 -35.77 1.77
N LYS A 287 14.66 -36.75 1.92
CA LYS A 287 15.56 -37.17 0.84
C LYS A 287 14.78 -37.63 -0.39
N GLY A 288 13.77 -38.49 -0.23
CA GLY A 288 12.92 -38.92 -1.34
C GLY A 288 12.26 -37.75 -2.07
N TRP A 289 11.75 -36.77 -1.31
CA TRP A 289 11.17 -35.56 -1.89
C TRP A 289 12.19 -34.71 -2.66
N ILE A 290 13.42 -34.55 -2.13
CA ILE A 290 14.52 -33.84 -2.80
C ILE A 290 14.88 -34.51 -4.12
N GLU A 291 15.00 -35.83 -4.15
CA GLU A 291 15.32 -36.56 -5.39
C GLU A 291 14.20 -36.42 -6.44
N GLU A 292 12.94 -36.49 -6.01
CA GLU A 292 11.79 -36.37 -6.92
C GLU A 292 11.60 -34.94 -7.46
N ASN A 293 11.86 -33.91 -6.65
CA ASN A 293 11.48 -32.53 -6.97
C ASN A 293 12.67 -31.63 -7.30
N LEU A 294 13.88 -31.90 -6.81
CA LEU A 294 15.01 -30.98 -6.96
C LEU A 294 16.15 -31.57 -7.80
N ALA A 295 16.43 -32.88 -7.69
CA ALA A 295 17.64 -33.47 -8.29
C ALA A 295 17.77 -33.18 -9.79
N PHE A 296 16.76 -33.49 -10.60
CA PHE A 296 16.83 -33.27 -12.05
C PHE A 296 17.05 -31.79 -12.44
N ARG A 297 16.51 -30.85 -11.65
CA ARG A 297 16.67 -29.41 -11.89
C ARG A 297 18.08 -28.92 -11.56
N LEU A 298 18.71 -29.55 -10.58
CA LEU A 298 20.08 -29.24 -10.16
C LEU A 298 21.11 -29.91 -11.08
N GLU A 299 20.81 -31.10 -11.59
CA GLU A 299 21.66 -31.83 -12.56
C GLU A 299 21.72 -31.15 -13.94
N GLU A 300 20.67 -30.43 -14.33
CA GLU A 300 20.62 -29.68 -15.60
C GLU A 300 21.37 -28.33 -15.56
N LEU A 301 21.96 -27.95 -14.42
CA LEU A 301 22.64 -26.67 -14.26
C LEU A 301 23.97 -26.61 -15.04
N PRO A 302 24.32 -25.45 -15.63
CA PRO A 302 25.53 -25.31 -16.41
C PRO A 302 26.78 -25.28 -15.52
N GLU A 303 27.66 -26.28 -15.67
CA GLU A 303 28.86 -26.42 -14.82
C GLU A 303 29.88 -25.27 -14.96
N ASP A 304 29.85 -24.52 -16.06
CA ASP A 304 30.80 -23.43 -16.34
C ASP A 304 30.40 -22.08 -15.69
N ARG A 305 29.26 -22.01 -14.98
CA ARG A 305 28.71 -20.75 -14.45
C ARG A 305 28.77 -20.65 -12.94
N ALA A 306 28.86 -19.42 -12.45
CA ALA A 306 28.73 -19.13 -11.03
C ALA A 306 27.27 -19.30 -10.59
N HIS A 307 27.08 -19.93 -9.43
CA HIS A 307 25.77 -20.07 -8.81
C HIS A 307 25.76 -19.44 -7.43
N PHE A 308 24.73 -18.66 -7.17
CA PHE A 308 24.49 -17.97 -5.91
C PHE A 308 23.19 -18.45 -5.29
N CYS A 309 23.03 -18.25 -3.98
CA CYS A 309 21.79 -18.55 -3.30
C CYS A 309 21.44 -17.46 -2.28
N GLY A 310 20.16 -17.17 -2.13
CA GLY A 310 19.62 -16.34 -1.06
C GLY A 310 18.61 -17.12 -0.23
N VAL A 311 18.62 -16.93 1.08
CA VAL A 311 17.69 -17.61 1.98
C VAL A 311 17.04 -16.61 2.92
N ASP A 312 15.71 -16.52 2.86
CA ASP A 312 14.90 -15.87 3.89
C ASP A 312 14.26 -16.93 4.79
N PHE A 313 14.49 -16.82 6.10
CA PHE A 313 14.13 -17.88 7.04
C PHE A 313 12.75 -17.63 7.65
N GLY A 314 11.80 -18.53 7.36
CA GLY A 314 10.50 -18.62 8.02
C GLY A 314 10.35 -19.84 8.92
N ARG A 315 9.23 -19.88 9.65
CA ARG A 315 8.81 -21.08 10.40
C ARG A 315 7.30 -21.18 10.51
N SER A 316 6.73 -20.60 11.57
CA SER A 316 5.30 -20.65 11.86
C SER A 316 4.68 -19.31 11.51
N GLY A 317 3.83 -19.29 10.48
CA GLY A 317 3.15 -18.08 10.00
C GLY A 317 3.76 -17.52 8.72
N ASP A 318 5.08 -17.51 8.61
CA ASP A 318 5.84 -16.99 7.46
C ASP A 318 6.52 -18.15 6.70
N LEU A 319 6.79 -17.96 5.40
CA LEU A 319 7.46 -18.97 4.55
C LEU A 319 8.97 -18.86 4.69
N SER A 320 9.68 -19.99 4.70
CA SER A 320 11.11 -19.94 4.36
C SER A 320 11.26 -20.02 2.86
N VAL A 321 12.08 -19.16 2.26
CA VAL A 321 12.27 -19.14 0.81
C VAL A 321 13.75 -19.33 0.49
N ILE A 322 14.04 -20.29 -0.39
CA ILE A 322 15.37 -20.55 -0.93
C ILE A 322 15.38 -20.15 -2.40
N TRP A 323 16.29 -19.24 -2.75
CA TRP A 323 16.40 -18.62 -4.06
C TRP A 323 17.78 -18.88 -4.67
N PRO A 324 18.00 -20.05 -5.31
CA PRO A 324 19.20 -20.27 -6.12
C PRO A 324 19.15 -19.44 -7.41
N ALA A 325 20.30 -19.02 -7.92
CA ALA A 325 20.41 -18.31 -9.19
C ALA A 325 21.71 -18.64 -9.92
N THR A 326 21.59 -18.88 -11.22
CA THR A 326 22.72 -19.01 -12.15
C THR A 326 23.03 -17.65 -12.73
N GLU A 327 24.32 -17.27 -12.74
CA GLU A 327 24.78 -16.10 -13.49
C GLU A 327 25.07 -16.47 -14.96
N GLU A 328 24.28 -15.91 -15.87
CA GLU A 328 24.40 -16.15 -17.30
C GLU A 328 25.55 -15.36 -17.94
N ARG A 329 25.99 -15.72 -19.16
CA ARG A 329 27.11 -15.02 -19.85
C ARG A 329 26.73 -13.59 -20.21
N ASP A 330 25.44 -13.33 -20.36
CA ASP A 330 24.87 -12.00 -20.56
C ASP A 330 24.58 -11.28 -19.24
N LEU A 331 25.15 -11.79 -18.13
CA LEU A 331 25.09 -11.24 -16.78
C LEU A 331 23.69 -11.29 -16.14
N ARG A 332 22.72 -11.97 -16.78
CA ARG A 332 21.42 -12.17 -16.17
C ARG A 332 21.51 -13.17 -15.02
N LEU A 333 20.79 -12.90 -13.94
CA LEU A 333 20.61 -13.83 -12.83
C LEU A 333 19.30 -14.58 -13.04
N VAL A 334 19.41 -15.88 -13.27
CA VAL A 334 18.29 -16.74 -13.65
C VAL A 334 18.12 -17.83 -12.59
N PRO A 335 17.01 -17.83 -11.83
CA PRO A 335 16.73 -18.93 -10.92
C PRO A 335 16.31 -20.19 -11.71
N PRO A 336 16.89 -21.37 -11.43
CA PRO A 336 16.39 -22.64 -11.98
C PRO A 336 15.03 -23.02 -11.37
N PHE A 337 14.80 -22.60 -10.13
CA PHE A 337 13.55 -22.69 -9.38
C PHE A 337 13.59 -21.71 -8.21
N VAL A 338 12.43 -21.46 -7.60
CA VAL A 338 12.33 -20.86 -6.26
C VAL A 338 11.61 -21.83 -5.35
N LEU A 339 12.14 -22.09 -4.16
CA LEU A 339 11.58 -23.08 -3.23
C LEU A 339 11.00 -22.39 -2.00
N GLU A 340 9.68 -22.55 -1.81
CA GLU A 340 8.94 -22.10 -0.64
C GLU A 340 8.71 -23.26 0.34
N LEU A 341 9.16 -23.10 1.59
CA LEU A 341 9.00 -24.08 2.65
C LEU A 341 7.93 -23.58 3.63
N ARG A 342 6.77 -24.22 3.65
CA ARG A 342 5.66 -23.86 4.54
C ARG A 342 5.70 -24.71 5.80
N ASN A 343 5.83 -24.08 6.97
CA ASN A 343 5.85 -24.78 8.25
C ASN A 343 6.85 -25.95 8.30
N CYS A 344 8.03 -25.78 7.69
CA CYS A 344 9.08 -26.79 7.61
C CYS A 344 9.95 -26.85 8.89
N PRO A 345 10.16 -28.02 9.52
CA PRO A 345 11.03 -28.14 10.70
C PRO A 345 12.48 -27.73 10.43
N HIS A 346 13.18 -27.18 11.42
CA HIS A 346 14.52 -26.61 11.23
C HIS A 346 15.52 -27.60 10.61
N ARG A 347 15.55 -28.85 11.09
CA ARG A 347 16.44 -29.88 10.53
C ARG A 347 16.10 -30.23 9.09
N THR A 348 14.82 -30.25 8.75
CA THR A 348 14.36 -30.48 7.38
C THR A 348 14.74 -29.32 6.46
N GLN A 349 14.62 -28.06 6.93
CA GLN A 349 15.10 -26.89 6.20
C GLN A 349 16.60 -26.98 5.93
N GLN A 350 17.39 -27.37 6.94
CA GLN A 350 18.84 -27.57 6.80
C GLN A 350 19.17 -28.67 5.77
N GLN A 351 18.53 -29.83 5.88
CA GLN A 351 18.73 -30.94 4.94
C GLN A 351 18.43 -30.53 3.50
N ILE A 352 17.33 -29.80 3.28
CA ILE A 352 16.93 -29.30 1.95
C ILE A 352 17.94 -28.28 1.44
N LEU A 353 18.32 -27.30 2.27
CA LEU A 353 19.28 -26.28 1.86
C LEU A 353 20.62 -26.90 1.47
N PHE A 354 21.17 -27.80 2.29
CA PHE A 354 22.47 -28.40 2.03
C PHE A 354 22.43 -29.25 0.76
N ALA A 355 21.34 -30.02 0.57
CA ALA A 355 21.14 -30.78 -0.65
C ALA A 355 21.06 -29.94 -1.93
N ILE A 356 20.64 -28.66 -1.84
CA ILE A 356 20.68 -27.69 -2.92
C ILE A 356 22.11 -27.19 -3.11
N LEU A 357 22.73 -26.65 -2.06
CA LEU A 357 24.06 -26.04 -2.13
C LEU A 357 25.14 -27.02 -2.60
N ASP A 358 25.11 -28.26 -2.11
CA ASP A 358 26.04 -29.34 -2.50
C ASP A 358 25.99 -29.67 -4.00
N ARG A 359 24.87 -29.36 -4.65
CA ARG A 359 24.63 -29.66 -6.07
C ARG A 359 24.67 -28.42 -6.96
N LEU A 360 24.97 -27.24 -6.43
CA LEU A 360 25.19 -26.04 -7.25
C LEU A 360 26.61 -26.09 -7.85
N PRO A 361 26.77 -26.19 -9.19
CA PRO A 361 28.09 -26.17 -9.79
C PRO A 361 28.78 -24.83 -9.54
N ARG A 362 30.11 -24.82 -9.35
CA ARG A 362 30.87 -23.60 -9.02
C ARG A 362 30.14 -22.70 -8.01
N PHE A 363 29.66 -23.30 -6.93
CA PHE A 363 28.97 -22.58 -5.87
C PHE A 363 29.81 -21.40 -5.38
N SER A 364 29.28 -20.20 -5.60
CA SER A 364 30.01 -18.93 -5.44
C SER A 364 29.57 -18.13 -4.22
N GLY A 365 28.44 -18.50 -3.60
CA GLY A 365 28.10 -18.02 -2.28
C GLY A 365 26.62 -18.06 -1.94
N VAL A 366 26.33 -18.05 -0.64
CA VAL A 366 24.98 -17.94 -0.08
C VAL A 366 24.93 -16.89 1.02
N SER A 367 23.89 -16.06 0.99
CA SER A 367 23.53 -15.18 2.11
C SER A 367 22.24 -15.69 2.75
N LEU A 368 22.22 -15.80 4.07
CA LEU A 368 21.07 -16.27 4.84
C LEU A 368 20.63 -15.20 5.84
N ASP A 369 19.31 -15.03 6.01
CA ASP A 369 18.79 -14.28 7.15
C ASP A 369 19.18 -14.97 8.47
N ALA A 370 20.06 -14.30 9.22
CA ALA A 370 20.53 -14.76 10.51
C ALA A 370 19.75 -14.12 11.68
N ARG A 371 18.65 -13.37 11.42
CA ARG A 371 17.80 -12.88 12.51
C ARG A 371 16.99 -13.99 13.16
N GLY A 372 16.87 -13.90 14.48
CA GLY A 372 16.03 -14.80 15.27
C GLY A 372 16.40 -16.26 15.06
N ASN A 373 15.42 -17.07 14.65
CA ASN A 373 15.59 -18.52 14.45
C ASN A 373 16.49 -18.87 13.25
N GLY A 374 16.66 -17.97 12.28
CA GLY A 374 17.49 -18.21 11.10
C GLY A 374 18.99 -18.30 11.41
N SER A 375 19.42 -17.70 12.53
CA SER A 375 20.82 -17.76 13.00
C SER A 375 21.38 -19.18 13.08
N ALA A 376 20.59 -20.15 13.57
CA ALA A 376 21.04 -21.53 13.70
C ALA A 376 21.32 -22.20 12.35
N LEU A 377 20.52 -21.89 11.32
CA LEU A 377 20.73 -22.42 9.97
C LEU A 377 21.92 -21.75 9.29
N ALA A 378 22.07 -20.43 9.48
CA ALA A 378 23.18 -19.66 8.94
C ALA A 378 24.53 -20.09 9.54
N GLU A 379 24.58 -20.33 10.86
CA GLU A 379 25.76 -20.85 11.55
C GLU A 379 26.12 -22.25 11.06
N ALA A 380 25.14 -23.14 10.93
CA ALA A 380 25.37 -24.50 10.41
C ALA A 380 25.90 -24.48 8.97
N ALA A 381 25.34 -23.63 8.11
CA ALA A 381 25.85 -23.47 6.74
C ALA A 381 27.29 -22.95 6.75
N ARG A 382 27.62 -21.97 7.59
CA ARG A 382 28.98 -21.42 7.70
C ARG A 382 29.98 -22.45 8.23
N GLN A 383 29.58 -23.35 9.11
CA GLN A 383 30.42 -24.44 9.59
C GLN A 383 30.73 -25.45 8.47
N GLU A 384 29.75 -25.74 7.61
CA GLU A 384 29.89 -26.71 6.52
C GLU A 384 30.69 -26.14 5.32
N TYR A 385 30.31 -24.97 4.82
CA TYR A 385 30.86 -24.40 3.58
C TYR A 385 31.92 -23.30 3.81
N GLY A 386 32.10 -22.88 5.06
CA GLY A 386 33.11 -21.89 5.44
C GLY A 386 32.71 -20.42 5.19
N PRO A 387 33.44 -19.48 5.82
CA PRO A 387 33.13 -18.06 5.79
C PRO A 387 33.37 -17.37 4.43
N ALA A 388 34.04 -18.04 3.49
CA ALA A 388 34.30 -17.49 2.15
C ALA A 388 33.09 -17.65 1.21
N GLN A 389 32.22 -18.63 1.48
CA GLN A 389 31.04 -18.94 0.66
C GLN A 389 29.73 -18.68 1.39
N VAL A 390 29.76 -18.42 2.71
CA VAL A 390 28.55 -18.20 3.51
C VAL A 390 28.61 -16.87 4.23
N ARG A 391 27.54 -16.09 4.08
CA ARG A 391 27.32 -14.84 4.79
C ARG A 391 26.08 -14.91 5.67
N GLU A 392 26.28 -14.68 6.95
CA GLU A 392 25.22 -14.60 7.95
C GLU A 392 24.73 -13.15 8.02
N VAL A 393 23.55 -12.88 7.45
CA VAL A 393 23.05 -11.51 7.31
C VAL A 393 22.12 -11.17 8.46
N MET A 394 22.53 -10.21 9.28
CA MET A 394 21.63 -9.54 10.21
C MET A 394 20.86 -8.47 9.45
N ILE A 395 19.65 -8.80 8.95
CA ILE A 395 18.80 -7.84 8.25
C ILE A 395 18.72 -6.55 9.06
N SER A 396 18.86 -5.40 8.42
CA SER A 396 18.81 -4.10 9.09
C SER A 396 18.35 -3.05 8.09
N GLU A 397 17.99 -1.85 8.57
CA GLU A 397 17.66 -0.75 7.66
C GLU A 397 18.85 -0.39 6.75
N ALA A 398 20.09 -0.52 7.24
CA ALA A 398 21.29 -0.32 6.44
C ALA A 398 21.40 -1.37 5.32
N TRP A 399 21.18 -2.64 5.64
CA TRP A 399 21.16 -3.71 4.64
C TRP A 399 20.09 -3.46 3.56
N TYR A 400 18.86 -3.09 3.94
CA TYR A 400 17.83 -2.72 2.98
C TYR A 400 18.24 -1.54 2.09
N ARG A 401 18.89 -0.52 2.67
CA ARG A 401 19.36 0.67 1.94
C ARG A 401 20.42 0.32 0.89
N GLU A 402 21.26 -0.67 1.16
CA GLU A 402 22.32 -1.12 0.24
C GLU A 402 21.80 -2.09 -0.83
N THR A 403 20.96 -3.05 -0.43
CA THR A 403 20.56 -4.16 -1.29
C THR A 403 19.36 -3.81 -2.17
N MET A 404 18.39 -3.04 -1.68
CA MET A 404 17.17 -2.75 -2.46
C MET A 404 17.43 -1.98 -3.76
N PRO A 405 18.33 -0.97 -3.81
CA PRO A 405 18.69 -0.34 -5.08
C PRO A 405 19.23 -1.30 -6.12
N ILE A 406 19.98 -2.33 -5.70
CA ILE A 406 20.52 -3.38 -6.58
C ILE A 406 19.38 -4.23 -7.13
N LEU A 407 18.44 -4.63 -6.27
CA LEU A 407 17.25 -5.37 -6.68
C LEU A 407 16.41 -4.58 -7.69
N LYS A 408 16.17 -3.30 -7.42
CA LYS A 408 15.41 -2.44 -8.32
C LYS A 408 16.11 -2.25 -9.66
N ALA A 409 17.41 -1.95 -9.66
CA ALA A 409 18.20 -1.83 -10.88
C ALA A 409 18.17 -3.13 -11.69
N GLY A 410 18.30 -4.29 -11.03
CA GLY A 410 18.23 -5.59 -11.69
C GLY A 410 16.90 -5.83 -12.43
N ILE A 411 15.79 -5.37 -11.86
CA ILE A 411 14.45 -5.47 -12.47
C ILE A 411 14.27 -4.41 -13.58
N GLU A 412 14.68 -3.17 -13.35
CA GLU A 412 14.56 -2.10 -14.35
C GLU A 412 15.39 -2.40 -15.60
N ASP A 413 16.61 -2.93 -15.41
CA ASP A 413 17.54 -3.30 -16.48
C ASP A 413 17.24 -4.70 -17.07
N LYS A 414 16.27 -5.44 -16.51
CA LYS A 414 15.90 -6.81 -16.89
C LYS A 414 17.06 -7.81 -16.80
N THR A 415 17.99 -7.56 -15.87
CA THR A 415 19.10 -8.46 -15.56
C THR A 415 18.73 -9.48 -14.47
N LEU A 416 17.64 -9.26 -13.74
CA LEU A 416 17.11 -10.19 -12.75
C LEU A 416 15.85 -10.88 -13.27
N ILE A 417 15.88 -12.21 -13.42
CA ILE A 417 14.71 -12.98 -13.86
C ILE A 417 13.92 -13.48 -12.65
N LEU A 418 12.59 -13.31 -12.72
CA LEU A 418 11.67 -13.73 -11.67
C LEU A 418 10.75 -14.86 -12.17
N PRO A 419 10.31 -15.78 -11.31
CA PRO A 419 9.26 -16.72 -11.68
C PRO A 419 7.94 -16.02 -12.00
N LYS A 420 7.26 -16.47 -13.07
CA LYS A 420 5.93 -16.03 -13.48
C LYS A 420 4.83 -16.64 -12.60
N ASP A 421 4.81 -16.21 -11.34
CA ASP A 421 3.89 -16.68 -10.30
C ASP A 421 3.22 -15.51 -9.57
N ALA A 422 1.93 -15.66 -9.23
CA ALA A 422 1.15 -14.60 -8.60
C ALA A 422 1.61 -14.30 -7.15
N GLY A 423 2.10 -15.31 -6.43
CA GLY A 423 2.68 -15.16 -5.10
C GLY A 423 3.98 -14.37 -5.13
N ILE A 424 4.88 -14.70 -6.07
CA ILE A 424 6.11 -13.94 -6.30
C ILE A 424 5.79 -12.48 -6.66
N LEU A 425 4.85 -12.23 -7.58
CA LEU A 425 4.41 -10.87 -7.91
C LEU A 425 3.92 -10.12 -6.68
N SER A 426 3.08 -10.77 -5.86
CA SER A 426 2.54 -10.18 -4.63
C SER A 426 3.66 -9.80 -3.65
N ASP A 427 4.65 -10.67 -3.47
CA ASP A 427 5.77 -10.45 -2.55
C ASP A 427 6.61 -9.25 -2.98
N PHE A 428 6.97 -9.15 -4.26
CA PHE A 428 7.73 -8.01 -4.78
C PHE A 428 6.91 -6.72 -4.76
N ARG A 429 5.61 -6.80 -5.05
CA ARG A 429 4.67 -5.68 -4.92
C ARG A 429 4.44 -5.26 -3.47
N SER A 430 4.84 -6.04 -2.48
CA SER A 430 4.70 -5.67 -1.06
C SER A 430 5.76 -4.66 -0.60
N LEU A 431 6.87 -4.54 -1.32
CA LEU A 431 7.96 -3.62 -0.98
C LEU A 431 7.47 -2.17 -0.97
N ARG A 432 7.75 -1.47 0.13
CA ARG A 432 7.40 -0.06 0.32
C ARG A 432 8.60 0.78 0.72
N VAL A 433 8.63 2.03 0.29
CA VAL A 433 9.56 3.03 0.80
C VAL A 433 9.05 3.53 2.16
N VAL A 434 9.78 3.19 3.22
CA VAL A 434 9.48 3.60 4.60
C VAL A 434 10.67 4.40 5.13
N LYS A 435 10.46 5.67 5.51
CA LYS A 435 11.52 6.59 5.95
C LYS A 435 12.69 6.69 4.94
N GLY A 436 12.37 6.70 3.64
CA GLY A 436 13.36 6.79 2.56
C GLY A 436 14.11 5.49 2.24
N VAL A 437 13.80 4.37 2.90
CA VAL A 437 14.40 3.07 2.62
C VAL A 437 13.32 2.09 2.16
N ALA A 438 13.54 1.44 1.02
CA ALA A 438 12.67 0.39 0.54
C ALA A 438 12.78 -0.85 1.43
N ARG A 439 11.65 -1.40 1.87
CA ARG A 439 11.59 -2.60 2.70
C ARG A 439 10.19 -3.21 2.69
N VAL A 440 10.07 -4.44 3.18
CA VAL A 440 8.75 -4.99 3.52
C VAL A 440 8.20 -4.24 4.76
N PRO A 441 6.97 -3.71 4.73
CA PRO A 441 6.32 -3.11 5.90
C PRO A 441 6.12 -4.10 7.05
N GLU A 442 6.25 -3.65 8.30
CA GLU A 442 6.03 -4.50 9.50
C GLU A 442 4.54 -4.87 9.73
N GLN A 443 3.60 -4.13 9.12
CA GLN A 443 2.17 -4.38 9.29
C GLN A 443 1.66 -5.44 8.30
N ARG A 444 1.12 -6.54 8.87
CA ARG A 444 0.55 -7.67 8.12
C ARG A 444 -0.77 -7.30 7.46
N THR A 445 -0.91 -7.59 6.17
CA THR A 445 -2.22 -7.72 5.51
C THR A 445 -2.81 -9.07 5.93
N LYS A 446 -3.89 -9.06 6.72
CA LYS A 446 -4.49 -10.29 7.27
C LYS A 446 -5.33 -11.01 6.21
N ASP A 447 -4.78 -12.04 5.59
CA ASP A 447 -5.56 -13.09 4.94
C ASP A 447 -5.60 -14.38 5.79
N LYS A 448 -6.76 -15.05 5.78
CA LYS A 448 -7.12 -16.18 6.66
C LYS A 448 -6.33 -17.47 6.43
N THR A 449 -5.36 -17.49 5.51
CA THR A 449 -4.56 -18.67 5.12
C THR A 449 -3.08 -18.58 5.50
N GLY A 450 -2.68 -17.58 6.30
CA GLY A 450 -1.27 -17.27 6.55
C GLY A 450 -0.73 -16.45 5.38
N GLY A 451 -0.85 -15.13 5.50
CA GLY A 451 -0.52 -14.18 4.44
C GLY A 451 0.96 -14.26 4.04
N ARG A 452 1.24 -14.03 2.76
CA ARG A 452 2.61 -13.90 2.26
C ARG A 452 3.19 -12.58 2.77
N HIS A 453 4.40 -12.61 3.31
CA HIS A 453 5.02 -11.46 3.99
C HIS A 453 6.15 -10.82 3.15
N GLY A 454 6.15 -11.05 1.84
CA GLY A 454 7.26 -10.56 1.00
C GLY A 454 8.52 -11.41 1.12
N ASP A 455 8.42 -12.62 1.67
CA ASP A 455 9.55 -13.51 1.98
C ASP A 455 10.41 -13.80 0.73
N SER A 456 9.75 -14.00 -0.43
CA SER A 456 10.46 -14.26 -1.68
C SER A 456 11.24 -13.04 -2.20
N ALA A 457 10.77 -11.82 -1.91
CA ALA A 457 11.48 -10.60 -2.28
C ALA A 457 12.74 -10.42 -1.42
N VAL A 458 12.67 -10.78 -0.13
CA VAL A 458 13.82 -10.78 0.78
C VAL A 458 14.82 -11.86 0.39
N ALA A 459 14.38 -13.09 0.09
CA ALA A 459 15.27 -14.16 -0.37
C ALA A 459 16.00 -13.81 -1.68
N CYS A 460 15.31 -13.17 -2.63
CA CYS A 460 15.95 -12.67 -3.85
C CYS A 460 16.97 -11.55 -3.55
N ALA A 461 16.64 -10.63 -2.65
CA ALA A 461 17.59 -9.62 -2.17
C ALA A 461 18.81 -10.25 -1.48
N MET A 462 18.63 -11.33 -0.71
CA MET A 462 19.74 -12.11 -0.14
C MET A 462 20.64 -12.72 -1.22
N MET A 463 20.06 -13.25 -2.31
CA MET A 463 20.85 -13.78 -3.42
C MET A 463 21.72 -12.68 -4.07
N LEU A 464 21.19 -11.47 -4.21
CA LEU A 464 21.94 -10.32 -4.70
C LEU A 464 23.04 -9.87 -3.74
N ASP A 465 22.78 -9.91 -2.43
CA ASP A 465 23.78 -9.67 -1.39
C ASP A 465 24.92 -10.69 -1.48
N ALA A 466 24.60 -11.98 -1.63
CA ALA A 466 25.59 -13.05 -1.82
C ALA A 466 26.46 -12.80 -3.05
N ARG A 467 25.84 -12.47 -4.19
CA ARG A 467 26.56 -12.14 -5.43
C ARG A 467 27.50 -10.96 -5.24
N LYS A 468 27.03 -9.88 -4.60
CA LYS A 468 27.79 -8.65 -4.39
C LYS A 468 28.98 -8.87 -3.45
N GLU A 469 28.77 -9.56 -2.34
CA GLU A 469 29.74 -9.65 -1.25
C GLU A 469 30.69 -10.85 -1.40
N LEU A 470 30.22 -11.95 -2.00
CA LEU A 470 30.96 -13.22 -2.11
C LEU A 470 31.41 -13.54 -3.55
N GLY A 471 30.75 -12.99 -4.56
CA GLY A 471 31.03 -13.28 -5.98
C GLY A 471 32.39 -12.81 -6.50
N SER A 472 33.21 -12.15 -5.66
CA SER A 472 34.59 -11.78 -5.96
C SER A 472 35.62 -12.83 -5.54
N ALA A 473 35.20 -13.92 -4.88
CA ALA A 473 36.08 -15.03 -4.52
C ALA A 473 36.42 -15.85 -5.77
N GLU A 474 37.62 -15.68 -6.33
CA GLU A 474 38.14 -16.62 -7.32
C GLU A 474 38.43 -17.97 -6.65
N PRO A 475 37.84 -19.09 -7.12
CA PRO A 475 38.21 -20.41 -6.64
C PRO A 475 39.64 -20.72 -7.07
N TRP A 476 40.55 -20.85 -6.11
CA TRP A 476 41.91 -21.33 -6.35
C TRP A 476 41.93 -22.85 -6.13
N GLU A 477 42.16 -23.61 -7.21
CA GLU A 477 42.54 -25.01 -7.09
C GLU A 477 44.03 -25.08 -6.75
N TYR A 478 44.38 -25.72 -5.63
CA TYR A 478 45.76 -26.12 -5.37
C TYR A 478 45.92 -27.59 -5.70
N VAL A 479 46.91 -27.92 -6.52
CA VAL A 479 47.40 -29.29 -6.65
C VAL A 479 48.64 -29.38 -5.77
N GLY A 480 48.54 -30.12 -4.67
CA GLY A 480 49.70 -30.47 -3.87
C GLY A 480 50.63 -31.34 -4.71
N ILE A 481 51.74 -30.78 -5.20
CA ILE A 481 52.80 -31.55 -5.84
C ILE A 481 53.71 -32.04 -4.72
N GLU A 482 53.82 -33.35 -4.54
CA GLU A 482 54.84 -33.93 -3.65
C GLU A 482 56.23 -33.49 -4.14
N LEU A 483 56.97 -32.78 -3.29
CA LEU A 483 58.38 -32.46 -3.54
C LEU A 483 59.24 -33.69 -3.21
N PRO A 484 59.90 -34.33 -4.20
CA PRO A 484 60.78 -35.46 -3.92
C PRO A 484 61.97 -34.99 -3.06
N GLY A 485 62.09 -35.53 -1.85
CA GLY A 485 63.21 -35.25 -0.93
C GLY A 485 62.89 -34.39 0.29
N PHE A 486 61.63 -33.98 0.50
CA PHE A 486 61.20 -33.30 1.72
C PHE A 486 60.61 -34.33 2.71
N ASP A 487 61.50 -35.02 3.44
CA ASP A 487 61.14 -35.92 4.53
C ASP A 487 61.01 -35.11 5.83
N LEU A 488 59.78 -34.99 6.36
CA LEU A 488 59.49 -34.35 7.65
C LEU A 488 59.56 -35.32 8.83
N ASN A 489 60.02 -36.57 8.63
CA ASN A 489 60.31 -37.47 9.74
C ASN A 489 61.50 -36.96 10.56
N GLY A 490 61.21 -36.07 11.51
CA GLY A 490 62.21 -35.47 12.39
C GLY A 490 61.80 -34.16 13.05
N TRP A 491 60.58 -33.66 12.83
CA TRP A 491 59.97 -32.59 13.62
C TRP A 491 59.04 -33.13 14.69
#